data_AF-A0A524GNM1-F1
#
_entry.id   AF-A0A524GNM1-F1
#
_cell.length_a   1.000
_cell.length_b   1.000
_cell.length_c   1.000
_cell.angle_alpha   90.00
_cell.angle_beta   90.00
_cell.angle_gamma   90.00
#
_symmetry.space_group_name_H-M   'P 1'
#
loop_
_entity.id
_entity.type
_entity.pdbx_description
1 polymer ?
#
loop_
_entity_poly.entity_id
_entity_poly.type
_entity_poly.pdbx_seq_one_letter_code
_entity_poly.pdbx_strand_id
1 'polypeptide(L)'
;MDIKEHVIRSCRYLILPVVRFLLRHGVTWAEFSELSKDAFVMVARSDYGVQGRPTNNARVAMLTGLSRREVARVRDRVLDGADDQNAQQGNQISQILTGWHVDAEFMDLEGHPKDLPAIGPTGSLASLLKRYAGDLPHGAIRKEMQQRALIEEL
;
A
#
# COMPACT_ATOMS: atom_id res chain seq x y z
N MET A 1 -2.48 30.58 -26.01
CA MET A 1 -2.16 29.27 -25.42
C MET A 1 -3.29 28.93 -24.46
N ASP A 2 -3.85 27.73 -24.52
CA ASP A 2 -4.99 27.31 -23.67
C ASP A 2 -4.54 27.22 -22.19
N ILE A 3 -5.36 27.72 -21.25
CA ILE A 3 -5.12 27.65 -19.80
C ILE A 3 -4.85 26.21 -19.38
N LYS A 4 -5.59 25.25 -19.95
CA LYS A 4 -5.41 23.83 -19.69
C LYS A 4 -4.00 23.36 -20.01
N GLU A 5 -3.44 23.84 -21.12
CA GLU A 5 -2.10 23.47 -21.56
C GLU A 5 -1.02 24.06 -20.64
N HIS A 6 -1.23 25.28 -20.14
CA HIS A 6 -0.33 25.89 -19.15
C HIS A 6 -0.34 25.13 -17.82
N VAL A 7 -1.52 24.70 -17.35
CA VAL A 7 -1.66 23.87 -16.14
C VAL A 7 -0.93 22.54 -16.32
N ILE A 8 -1.15 21.84 -17.43
CA ILE A 8 -0.46 20.55 -17.71
C ILE A 8 1.06 20.74 -17.74
N ARG A 9 1.55 21.79 -18.40
CA ARG A 9 2.98 22.08 -18.48
C ARG A 9 3.57 22.38 -17.09
N SER A 10 2.85 23.11 -16.26
CA SER A 10 3.28 23.45 -14.89
C SER A 10 3.27 22.24 -13.97
N CYS A 11 2.25 21.38 -14.08
CA CYS A 11 2.14 20.14 -13.29
C CYS A 11 3.32 19.18 -13.53
N ARG A 12 3.97 19.20 -14.70
CA ARG A 12 5.16 18.39 -14.96
C ARG A 12 6.28 18.65 -13.95
N TYR A 13 6.47 19.91 -13.53
CA TYR A 13 7.50 20.26 -12.54
C TYR A 13 7.20 19.68 -11.15
N LEU A 14 5.92 19.43 -10.84
CA LEU A 14 5.49 18.80 -9.59
C LEU A 14 5.58 17.27 -9.67
N ILE A 15 5.21 16.69 -10.81
CA ILE A 15 5.12 15.23 -10.98
C ILE A 15 6.50 14.60 -11.19
N LEU A 16 7.44 15.26 -11.89
CA LEU A 16 8.75 14.68 -12.19
C LEU A 16 9.56 14.28 -10.94
N PRO A 17 9.64 15.09 -9.87
CA PRO A 17 10.27 14.67 -8.62
C PRO A 17 9.57 13.47 -7.96
N VAL A 18 8.23 13.46 -7.97
CA VAL A 18 7.42 12.36 -7.40
C VAL A 18 7.67 11.07 -8.17
N VAL A 19 7.61 11.09 -9.49
CA VAL A 19 7.88 9.90 -10.31
C VAL A 19 9.31 9.38 -10.11
N ARG A 20 10.30 10.28 -9.95
CA ARG A 20 11.67 9.87 -9.64
C ARG A 20 11.76 9.16 -8.29
N PHE A 21 11.06 9.65 -7.28
CA PHE A 21 10.96 8.98 -5.98
C PHE A 21 10.31 7.60 -6.11
N LEU A 22 9.16 7.51 -6.78
CA LEU A 22 8.41 6.27 -6.99
C LEU A 22 9.26 5.19 -7.68
N LEU A 23 9.94 5.55 -8.78
CA LEU A 23 10.80 4.61 -9.52
C LEU A 23 11.99 4.13 -8.69
N ARG A 24 12.56 4.99 -7.82
CA ARG A 24 13.66 4.60 -6.91
C ARG A 24 13.23 3.53 -5.91
N HIS A 25 11.94 3.45 -5.61
CA HIS A 25 11.36 2.47 -4.69
C HIS A 25 10.59 1.35 -5.41
N GLY A 26 10.80 1.17 -6.72
CA GLY A 26 10.22 0.07 -7.49
C GLY A 26 8.73 0.23 -7.80
N VAL A 27 8.14 1.41 -7.55
CA VAL A 27 6.72 1.64 -7.86
C VAL A 27 6.54 1.82 -9.36
N THR A 28 5.66 1.01 -9.92
CA THR A 28 5.35 0.94 -11.35
C THR A 28 4.34 2.00 -11.77
N TRP A 29 4.23 2.22 -13.09
CA TRP A 29 3.16 3.05 -13.66
C TRP A 29 1.77 2.54 -13.29
N ALA A 30 1.56 1.22 -13.24
CA ALA A 30 0.27 0.65 -12.91
C ALA A 30 -0.18 1.07 -11.49
N GLU A 31 0.71 0.92 -10.50
CA GLU A 31 0.46 1.33 -9.11
C GLU A 31 0.26 2.83 -8.97
N PHE A 32 1.11 3.64 -9.61
CA PHE A 32 0.96 5.09 -9.60
C PHE A 32 -0.34 5.55 -10.29
N SER A 33 -0.76 4.86 -11.36
CA SER A 33 -2.00 5.17 -12.07
C SER A 33 -3.22 4.91 -11.19
N GLU A 34 -3.20 3.87 -10.38
CA GLU A 34 -4.27 3.58 -9.42
C GLU A 34 -4.30 4.61 -8.28
N LEU A 35 -3.14 4.95 -7.71
CA LEU A 35 -3.03 6.04 -6.73
C LEU A 35 -3.54 7.38 -7.29
N SER A 36 -3.21 7.66 -8.55
CA SER A 36 -3.65 8.89 -9.22
C SER A 36 -5.17 8.91 -9.41
N LYS A 37 -5.79 7.79 -9.79
CA LYS A 37 -7.25 7.68 -9.89
C LYS A 37 -7.91 7.95 -8.54
N ASP A 38 -7.34 7.42 -7.45
CA ASP A 38 -7.83 7.64 -6.09
C ASP A 38 -7.80 9.12 -5.72
N ALA A 39 -6.67 9.79 -5.96
CA ALA A 39 -6.52 11.23 -5.71
C ALA A 39 -7.54 12.07 -6.51
N PHE A 40 -7.75 11.74 -7.79
CA PHE A 40 -8.73 12.43 -8.63
C PHE A 40 -10.16 12.25 -8.13
N VAL A 41 -10.56 11.03 -7.76
CA VAL A 41 -11.90 10.75 -7.23
C VAL A 41 -12.11 11.43 -5.88
N MET A 42 -11.10 11.40 -5.00
CA MET A 42 -11.17 12.03 -3.68
C MET A 42 -11.40 13.53 -3.79
N VAL A 43 -10.55 14.24 -4.54
CA VAL A 43 -10.66 15.69 -4.74
C VAL A 43 -11.95 16.06 -5.47
N ALA A 44 -12.32 15.32 -6.53
CA ALA A 44 -13.58 15.56 -7.24
C ALA A 44 -14.81 15.38 -6.34
N ARG A 45 -14.73 14.51 -5.33
CA ARG A 45 -15.83 14.24 -4.41
C ARG A 45 -15.88 15.25 -3.26
N SER A 46 -14.75 15.62 -2.67
CA SER A 46 -14.67 16.56 -1.54
C SER A 46 -14.85 18.01 -1.98
N ASP A 47 -14.11 18.44 -2.99
CA ASP A 47 -13.92 19.87 -3.28
C ASP A 47 -14.98 20.39 -4.26
N TYR A 48 -15.59 19.50 -5.04
CA TYR A 48 -16.62 19.82 -6.02
C TYR A 48 -18.02 19.32 -5.62
N GLY A 49 -18.21 19.08 -4.31
CA GLY A 49 -19.51 18.87 -3.70
C GLY A 49 -20.43 20.09 -3.83
N VAL A 50 -21.75 19.89 -3.75
CA VAL A 50 -22.74 20.98 -3.80
C VAL A 50 -23.41 21.08 -2.43
N GLN A 51 -23.54 22.31 -1.91
CA GLN A 51 -24.17 22.58 -0.60
C GLN A 51 -23.55 21.79 0.58
N GLY A 52 -22.22 21.67 0.59
CA GLY A 52 -21.50 20.93 1.64
C GLY A 52 -21.70 19.42 1.61
N ARG A 53 -22.35 18.86 0.58
CA ARG A 53 -22.50 17.42 0.38
C ARG A 53 -21.49 16.90 -0.64
N PRO A 54 -20.85 15.73 -0.40
CA PRO A 54 -20.00 15.08 -1.38
C PRO A 54 -20.72 14.90 -2.72
N THR A 55 -20.01 15.12 -3.82
CA THR A 55 -20.59 14.99 -5.16
C THR A 55 -20.91 13.52 -5.49
N ASN A 56 -21.97 13.27 -6.27
CA ASN A 56 -22.38 11.89 -6.61
C ASN A 56 -21.46 11.24 -7.66
N ASN A 57 -21.45 9.90 -7.73
CA ASN A 57 -20.54 9.14 -8.60
C ASN A 57 -20.64 9.54 -10.09
N ALA A 58 -21.81 9.96 -10.57
CA ALA A 58 -21.99 10.39 -11.95
C ALA A 58 -21.26 11.70 -12.24
N ARG A 59 -21.30 12.65 -11.32
CA ARG A 59 -20.58 13.93 -11.46
C ARG A 59 -19.07 13.77 -11.23
N VAL A 60 -18.64 12.87 -10.34
CA VAL A 60 -17.21 12.50 -10.23
C VAL A 60 -16.69 11.93 -11.55
N ALA A 61 -17.42 10.99 -12.17
CA ALA A 61 -17.06 10.40 -13.45
C ALA A 61 -16.93 11.48 -14.55
N MET A 62 -17.85 12.44 -14.58
CA MET A 62 -17.80 13.57 -15.51
C MET A 62 -16.57 14.46 -15.30
N LEU A 63 -16.21 14.79 -14.05
CA LEU A 63 -15.08 15.68 -13.73
C LEU A 63 -13.73 15.00 -13.97
N THR A 64 -13.62 13.72 -13.62
CA THR A 64 -12.36 12.96 -13.67
C THR A 64 -12.10 12.30 -15.02
N GLY A 65 -13.15 12.12 -15.84
CA GLY A 65 -13.09 11.34 -17.07
C GLY A 65 -13.04 9.82 -16.86
N LEU A 66 -13.14 9.35 -15.62
CA LEU A 66 -13.18 7.92 -15.29
C LEU A 66 -14.56 7.33 -15.55
N SER A 67 -14.62 6.02 -15.78
CA SER A 67 -15.91 5.34 -15.89
C SER A 67 -16.64 5.32 -14.54
N ARG A 68 -17.97 5.31 -14.57
CA ARG A 68 -18.79 5.18 -13.35
C ARG A 68 -18.43 3.93 -12.51
N ARG A 69 -18.03 2.84 -13.18
CA ARG A 69 -17.57 1.60 -12.54
C ARG A 69 -16.24 1.80 -11.81
N GLU A 70 -15.29 2.49 -12.42
CA GLU A 70 -14.01 2.82 -11.78
C GLU A 70 -14.20 3.75 -10.59
N VAL A 71 -15.03 4.78 -10.71
CA VAL A 71 -15.36 5.68 -9.60
C VAL A 71 -15.98 4.92 -8.43
N ALA A 72 -16.91 3.99 -8.70
CA ALA A 72 -17.49 3.15 -7.66
C ALA A 72 -16.42 2.26 -6.99
N ARG A 73 -15.56 1.60 -7.77
CA ARG A 73 -14.47 0.76 -7.23
C ARG A 73 -13.52 1.56 -6.34
N VAL A 74 -13.11 2.76 -6.78
CA VAL A 74 -12.25 3.66 -6.01
C VAL A 74 -12.93 4.12 -4.73
N ARG A 75 -14.22 4.47 -4.80
CA ARG A 75 -15.01 4.84 -3.63
C ARG A 75 -15.03 3.69 -2.61
N ASP A 76 -15.33 2.48 -3.04
CA ASP A 76 -15.44 1.32 -2.16
C ASP A 76 -14.06 0.99 -1.52
N ARG A 77 -12.97 1.18 -2.27
CA ARG A 77 -11.58 1.08 -1.77
C ARG A 77 -11.25 2.15 -0.71
N VAL A 78 -11.54 3.41 -1.00
CA VAL A 78 -11.10 4.59 -0.21
C VAL A 78 -12.01 4.89 0.98
N LEU A 79 -13.31 4.55 0.90
CA LEU A 79 -14.32 4.96 1.88
C LEU A 79 -14.93 3.80 2.66
N ASP A 80 -14.99 2.60 2.07
CA ASP A 80 -15.53 1.41 2.74
C ASP A 80 -14.43 0.52 3.34
N GLY A 81 -13.16 0.99 3.34
CA GLY A 81 -12.05 0.29 3.99
C GLY A 81 -11.68 -1.05 3.37
N ALA A 82 -12.12 -1.33 2.14
CA ALA A 82 -11.91 -2.62 1.49
C ALA A 82 -10.43 -2.92 1.14
N ASP A 83 -9.52 -1.94 1.26
CA ASP A 83 -8.07 -2.13 1.16
C ASP A 83 -7.31 -2.02 2.49
N ASP A 84 -8.00 -1.80 3.61
CA ASP A 84 -7.32 -1.69 4.91
C ASP A 84 -6.65 -3.01 5.29
N GLN A 85 -7.21 -4.15 4.84
CA GLN A 85 -6.60 -5.47 5.06
C GLN A 85 -5.29 -5.66 4.28
N ASN A 86 -5.19 -5.21 3.02
CA ASN A 86 -3.98 -5.37 2.21
C ASN A 86 -2.88 -4.36 2.61
N ALA A 87 -3.28 -3.13 2.94
CA ALA A 87 -2.37 -2.10 3.43
C ALA A 87 -1.88 -2.41 4.87
N GLN A 88 -2.76 -2.89 5.76
CA GLN A 88 -2.35 -3.42 7.06
C GLN A 88 -1.49 -4.66 6.91
N GLN A 89 -1.81 -5.63 6.04
CA GLN A 89 -0.96 -6.81 5.82
C GLN A 89 0.41 -6.43 5.25
N GLY A 90 0.48 -5.50 4.29
CA GLY A 90 1.76 -4.99 3.76
C GLY A 90 2.60 -4.30 4.84
N ASN A 91 1.97 -3.50 5.70
CA ASN A 91 2.61 -2.89 6.85
C ASN A 91 3.04 -3.95 7.89
N GLN A 92 2.23 -4.98 8.10
CA GLN A 92 2.49 -6.06 9.05
C GLN A 92 3.67 -6.93 8.62
N ILE A 93 3.72 -7.33 7.34
CA ILE A 93 4.86 -8.07 6.78
C ILE A 93 6.14 -7.23 6.90
N SER A 94 6.05 -5.93 6.65
CA SER A 94 7.19 -5.00 6.84
C SER A 94 7.64 -4.97 8.30
N GLN A 95 6.71 -4.97 9.26
CA GLN A 95 7.01 -5.01 10.69
C GLN A 95 7.64 -6.34 11.13
N ILE A 96 7.15 -7.47 10.59
CA ILE A 96 7.72 -8.80 10.84
C ILE A 96 9.15 -8.89 10.31
N LEU A 97 9.39 -8.46 9.07
CA LEU A 97 10.73 -8.44 8.46
C LEU A 97 11.69 -7.53 9.22
N THR A 98 11.21 -6.36 9.64
CA THR A 98 11.99 -5.44 10.47
C THR A 98 12.37 -6.12 11.79
N GLY A 99 11.39 -6.71 12.50
CA GLY A 99 11.64 -7.46 13.73
C GLY A 99 12.68 -8.57 13.55
N TRP A 100 12.62 -9.30 12.44
CA TRP A 100 13.62 -10.34 12.14
C TRP A 100 15.04 -9.79 12.00
N HIS A 101 15.20 -8.59 11.43
CA HIS A 101 16.49 -7.97 11.14
C HIS A 101 17.03 -7.07 12.26
N VAL A 102 16.25 -6.79 13.32
CA VAL A 102 16.65 -5.82 14.36
C VAL A 102 16.45 -6.29 15.80
N ASP A 103 15.61 -7.31 16.04
CA ASP A 103 15.41 -7.85 17.39
C ASP A 103 16.50 -8.89 17.69
N ALA A 104 17.23 -8.67 18.78
CA ALA A 104 18.37 -9.48 19.21
C ALA A 104 18.01 -10.96 19.42
N GLU A 105 16.74 -11.29 19.68
CA GLU A 105 16.30 -12.68 19.76
C GLU A 105 16.47 -13.41 18.41
N PHE A 106 16.22 -12.72 17.30
CA PHE A 106 16.24 -13.27 15.94
C PHE A 106 17.53 -12.96 15.18
N MET A 107 18.48 -12.24 15.78
CA MET A 107 19.79 -11.97 15.21
C MET A 107 20.88 -12.88 15.81
N ASP A 108 21.86 -13.23 15.01
CA ASP A 108 23.08 -13.93 15.45
C ASP A 108 24.03 -12.99 16.22
N LEU A 109 25.18 -13.53 16.64
CA LEU A 109 26.19 -12.76 17.38
C LEU A 109 26.91 -11.72 16.51
N GLU A 110 26.75 -11.80 15.18
CA GLU A 110 27.36 -10.91 14.19
C GLU A 110 26.39 -9.80 13.73
N GLY A 111 25.13 -9.86 14.17
CA GLY A 111 24.08 -8.90 13.84
C GLY A 111 23.31 -9.24 12.56
N HIS A 112 23.44 -10.46 12.04
CA HIS A 112 22.66 -10.93 10.89
C HIS A 112 21.38 -11.66 11.35
N PRO A 113 20.30 -11.64 10.55
CA PRO A 113 19.12 -12.44 10.84
C PRO A 113 19.46 -13.93 10.84
N LYS A 114 19.02 -14.65 11.87
CA LYS A 114 19.17 -16.10 11.97
C LYS A 114 18.24 -16.82 11.01
N ASP A 115 18.65 -18.00 10.56
CA ASP A 115 17.74 -19.02 10.07
C ASP A 115 16.82 -19.47 11.22
N LEU A 116 15.52 -19.21 11.07
CA LEU A 116 14.55 -19.49 12.13
C LEU A 116 13.90 -20.87 11.93
N PRO A 117 13.90 -21.76 12.93
CA PRO A 117 13.08 -22.96 12.86
C PRO A 117 11.59 -22.59 12.79
N ALA A 118 10.80 -23.41 12.09
CA ALA A 118 9.37 -23.15 11.90
C ALA A 118 8.59 -23.07 13.23
N ILE A 119 8.99 -23.88 14.23
CA ILE A 119 8.30 -24.01 15.53
C ILE A 119 9.35 -23.98 16.65
N GLY A 120 9.06 -23.25 17.72
CA GLY A 120 9.88 -23.20 18.93
C GLY A 120 9.38 -22.12 19.89
N PRO A 121 9.65 -22.23 21.21
CA PRO A 121 9.15 -21.28 22.21
C PRO A 121 9.78 -19.88 22.09
N THR A 122 11.03 -19.79 21.62
CA THR A 122 11.81 -18.56 21.39
C THR A 122 12.69 -18.71 20.15
N GLY A 123 13.08 -17.61 19.51
CA GLY A 123 13.99 -17.62 18.34
C GLY A 123 13.50 -18.47 17.16
N SER A 124 12.18 -18.60 17.00
CA SER A 124 11.51 -19.35 15.93
C SER A 124 10.61 -18.45 15.08
N LEU A 125 10.26 -18.89 13.86
CA LEU A 125 9.29 -18.19 13.02
C LEU A 125 7.95 -18.01 13.75
N ALA A 126 7.50 -19.04 14.47
CA ALA A 126 6.28 -18.97 15.27
C ALA A 126 6.36 -17.87 16.37
N SER A 127 7.51 -17.72 17.04
CA SER A 127 7.71 -16.67 18.05
C SER A 127 7.84 -15.27 17.45
N LEU A 128 8.45 -15.14 16.26
CA LEU A 128 8.52 -13.89 15.50
C LEU A 128 7.13 -13.43 15.08
N LEU A 129 6.34 -14.33 14.48
CA LEU A 129 4.95 -14.04 14.11
C LEU A 129 4.11 -13.71 15.35
N LYS A 130 4.24 -14.47 16.44
CA LYS A 130 3.52 -14.15 17.68
C LYS A 130 3.84 -12.74 18.22
N ARG A 131 5.06 -12.25 18.02
CA ARG A 131 5.48 -10.91 18.47
C ARG A 131 5.06 -9.80 17.51
N TYR A 132 5.12 -10.05 16.20
CA TYR A 132 5.02 -9.01 15.18
C TYR A 132 3.91 -9.21 14.16
N ALA A 133 3.09 -10.25 14.22
CA ALA A 133 1.97 -10.48 13.30
C ALA A 133 0.62 -9.96 13.82
N GLY A 134 0.56 -9.54 15.09
CA GLY A 134 -0.69 -9.14 15.74
C GLY A 134 -1.69 -10.30 15.84
N ASP A 135 -2.97 -10.00 15.64
CA ASP A 135 -4.07 -10.99 15.73
C ASP A 135 -4.35 -11.74 14.42
N LEU A 136 -3.51 -11.54 13.39
CA LEU A 136 -3.70 -12.17 12.09
C LEU A 136 -3.36 -13.67 12.12
N PRO A 137 -4.04 -14.52 11.33
CA PRO A 137 -3.74 -15.95 11.29
C PRO A 137 -2.30 -16.20 10.82
N HIS A 138 -1.43 -16.67 11.72
CA HIS A 138 0.00 -16.89 11.42
C HIS A 138 0.22 -17.79 10.19
N GLY A 139 -0.66 -18.78 9.97
CA GLY A 139 -0.59 -19.64 8.79
C GLY A 139 -0.85 -18.91 7.47
N ALA A 140 -1.74 -17.90 7.46
CA ALA A 140 -2.00 -17.07 6.29
C ALA A 140 -0.80 -16.17 5.98
N ILE A 141 -0.24 -15.53 7.01
CA ILE A 141 0.95 -14.67 6.85
C ILE A 141 2.16 -15.48 6.35
N ARG A 142 2.41 -16.65 6.93
CA ARG A 142 3.50 -17.52 6.47
C ARG A 142 3.35 -17.86 4.99
N LYS A 143 2.16 -18.26 4.57
CA LYS A 143 1.87 -18.61 3.17
C LYS A 143 2.07 -17.40 2.25
N GLU A 144 1.70 -16.22 2.70
CA GLU A 144 1.89 -14.98 1.94
C GLU A 144 3.38 -14.59 1.83
N MET A 145 4.15 -14.71 2.91
CA MET A 145 5.60 -14.47 2.89
C MET A 145 6.32 -15.47 1.96
N GLN A 146 5.90 -16.73 1.94
CA GLN A 146 6.38 -17.74 0.98
C GLN A 146 6.00 -17.37 -0.46
N GLN A 147 4.75 -16.97 -0.70
CA GLN A 147 4.27 -16.57 -2.03
C GLN A 147 5.01 -15.35 -2.59
N ARG A 148 5.46 -14.45 -1.71
CA ARG A 148 6.27 -13.27 -2.05
C ARG A 148 7.79 -13.52 -2.07
N ALA A 149 8.23 -14.78 -1.87
CA ALA A 149 9.63 -15.17 -1.78
C ALA A 149 10.44 -14.38 -0.72
N LEU A 150 9.78 -14.04 0.40
CA LEU A 150 10.40 -13.34 1.53
C LEU A 150 11.01 -14.32 2.54
N ILE A 151 10.53 -15.57 2.54
CA ILE A 151 11.04 -16.69 3.34
C ILE A 151 11.01 -17.96 2.48
N GLU A 152 11.93 -18.88 2.75
CA GLU A 152 11.99 -20.21 2.14
C GLU A 152 12.07 -21.27 3.25
N GLU A 153 11.50 -22.46 3.02
CA GLU A 153 11.71 -23.60 3.92
C GLU A 153 13.06 -24.24 3.59
N LEU A 154 13.92 -24.37 4.59
CA LEU A 154 15.22 -25.05 4.52
C LEU A 154 15.06 -26.58 4.45
#